data_AF-A0A6B3CF02-F1
#
_entry.id   AF-A0A6B3CF02-F1
#
_cell.length_a   1.000
_cell.length_b   1.000
_cell.length_c   1.000
_cell.angle_alpha   90.00
_cell.angle_beta   90.00
_cell.angle_gamma   90.00
#
_symmetry.space_group_name_H-M   'P 1'
#
loop_
_entity.id
_entity.type
_entity.pdbx_description
1 polymer ?
#
loop_
_entity_poly.entity_id
_entity_poly.type
_entity_poly.pdbx_seq_one_letter_code
_entity_poly.pdbx_strand_id
1 'polypeptide(L)' 'LEQHLAKYEGTVVAVTHDRYFLDNVAGWICEVDRGRLHGYEGNYSKYLETKATRLKVEGQKDAKRQK' A
#
# COMPACT_ATOMS: atom_id res chain seq x y z
N LEU A 1 -22.06 1.97 -4.95
CA LEU A 1 -21.02 2.50 -5.88
C LEU A 1 -19.81 1.56 -5.94
N GLU A 2 -19.34 1.04 -4.81
CA GLU A 2 -18.15 0.19 -4.70
C GLU A 2 -18.18 -1.06 -5.60
N GLN A 3 -19.30 -1.79 -5.67
CA GLN A 3 -19.44 -2.95 -6.57
C GLN A 3 -19.40 -2.61 -8.06
N HIS A 4 -19.72 -1.37 -8.42
CA HIS A 4 -19.70 -0.92 -9.82
C HIS A 4 -18.27 -0.60 -10.27
N LEU A 5 -17.46 -0.02 -9.38
CA LEU A 5 -16.03 0.19 -9.59
C LEU A 5 -15.25 -1.14 -9.60
N ALA A 6 -15.61 -2.09 -8.74
CA ALA A 6 -14.98 -3.41 -8.72
C ALA A 6 -15.24 -4.25 -9.98
N LYS A 7 -16.35 -4.01 -10.69
CA LYS A 7 -16.70 -4.68 -11.96
C LYS A 7 -16.27 -3.90 -13.21
N TYR A 8 -15.64 -2.75 -13.04
CA TYR A 8 -15.19 -1.95 -14.17
C TYR A 8 -13.96 -2.60 -14.79
N GLU A 9 -14.04 -2.98 -16.08
CA GLU A 9 -12.92 -3.62 -16.82
C GLU A 9 -11.73 -2.66 -17.10
N GLY A 10 -11.84 -1.38 -16.72
CA GLY A 10 -10.77 -0.41 -16.85
C GLY A 10 -9.90 -0.26 -15.58
N THR A 11 -8.72 0.34 -15.74
CA THR A 11 -7.88 0.73 -14.60
C THR A 11 -8.40 2.03 -13.99
N VAL A 12 -8.81 2.00 -12.72
CA VAL A 12 -9.24 3.18 -11.96
C VAL A 12 -8.19 3.51 -10.92
N VAL A 13 -7.70 4.76 -10.94
CA VAL A 13 -6.83 5.31 -9.90
C VAL A 13 -7.66 6.26 -9.05
N ALA A 14 -7.81 5.91 -7.77
CA ALA A 14 -8.48 6.76 -6.79
C ALA A 14 -7.50 7.13 -5.68
N VAL A 15 -7.51 8.40 -5.27
CA VAL A 15 -6.72 8.89 -4.15
C VAL A 15 -7.70 9.22 -3.02
N THR A 16 -7.66 8.44 -1.95
CA THR A 16 -8.52 8.65 -0.77
C THR A 16 -7.80 8.26 0.51
N HIS A 17 -8.23 8.83 1.63
CA HIS A 17 -7.81 8.44 2.97
C HIS A 17 -8.78 7.44 3.63
N ASP A 18 -9.88 7.09 2.96
CA ASP A 18 -10.84 6.11 3.47
C ASP A 18 -10.30 4.67 3.33
N ARG A 19 -10.00 4.06 4.48
CA ARG A 19 -9.45 2.70 4.56
C ARG A 19 -10.45 1.64 4.09
N TYR A 20 -11.74 1.82 4.35
CA TYR A 20 -12.77 0.85 3.98
C TYR A 20 -12.99 0.83 2.46
N PHE A 21 -12.91 2.00 1.83
CA PHE A 21 -12.96 2.10 0.36
C PHE A 21 -11.76 1.41 -0.30
N LEU A 22 -10.56 1.61 0.24
CA LEU A 22 -9.35 0.98 -0.26
C LEU A 22 -9.39 -0.55 -0.09
N ASP A 23 -9.92 -1.08 1.00
CA ASP A 23 -9.98 -2.53 1.20
C ASP A 23 -10.98 -3.22 0.25
N ASN A 24 -12.11 -2.56 -0.06
CA ASN A 24 -13.15 -3.11 -0.94
C ASN A 24 -12.84 -2.98 -2.44
N VAL A 25 -12.11 -1.94 -2.86
CA VAL A 25 -11.94 -1.60 -4.28
C VAL A 25 -10.48 -1.71 -4.75
N ALA A 26 -9.49 -1.54 -3.87
CA ALA A 26 -8.09 -1.51 -4.30
C ALA A 26 -7.55 -2.94 -4.52
N GLY A 27 -7.27 -3.28 -5.78
CA GLY A 27 -6.43 -4.43 -6.11
C GLY A 27 -4.93 -4.15 -5.92
N TRP A 28 -4.55 -2.86 -5.90
CA TRP A 28 -3.17 -2.38 -5.80
C TRP A 28 -3.12 -1.19 -4.84
N ILE A 29 -2.18 -1.22 -3.90
CA ILE A 29 -1.93 -0.12 -2.97
C ILE A 29 -0.67 0.61 -3.42
N CYS A 30 -0.75 1.94 -3.52
CA CYS A 30 0.41 2.78 -3.78
C CYS A 30 0.71 3.63 -2.55
N GLU A 31 1.86 3.40 -1.92
CA GLU A 31 2.35 4.21 -0.81
C GLU A 31 3.37 5.22 -1.32
N VAL A 32 3.21 6.47 -0.94
CA VAL A 32 4.20 7.51 -1.16
C VAL A 32 4.96 7.72 0.15
N ASP A 33 6.22 7.33 0.19
CA ASP A 33 7.10 7.52 1.35
C ASP A 33 8.38 8.24 0.93
N ARG A 34 8.71 9.35 1.60
CA ARG A 34 9.93 10.15 1.37
C ARG A 34 10.22 10.47 -0.10
N GLY A 35 9.19 10.76 -0.89
CA GLY A 35 9.32 11.06 -2.32
C GLY A 35 9.52 9.83 -3.22
N ARG A 36 9.36 8.61 -2.70
CA ARG A 36 9.38 7.36 -3.45
C ARG A 36 8.00 6.72 -3.44
N LEU A 37 7.60 6.22 -4.61
CA LEU A 37 6.39 5.45 -4.80
C LEU A 37 6.69 3.97 -4.61
N HIS A 38 5.94 3.34 -3.73
CA HIS A 38 6.00 1.92 -3.43
C HIS A 38 4.66 1.29 -3.78
N GLY A 39 4.65 0.53 -4.87
CA GLY A 39 3.49 -0.26 -5.27
C GLY A 39 3.47 -1.60 -4.55
N TYR A 40 2.32 -1.95 -3.99
CA TYR A 40 2.05 -3.24 -3.37
C TYR A 40 0.85 -3.87 -4.08
N GLU A 41 1.06 -5.06 -4.63
CA GLU A 41 0.01 -5.85 -5.28
C GLU A 41 -0.77 -6.64 -4.22
N GLY A 42 -2.05 -6.30 -4.04
CA GLY A 42 -2.94 -6.92 -3.06
C GLY A 42 -3.70 -5.92 -2.19
N ASN A 43 -4.59 -6.47 -1.36
CA ASN A 43 -5.44 -5.72 -0.43
C ASN A 43 -4.64 -4.98 0.65
N TYR A 44 -5.33 -4.14 1.42
CA TYR A 44 -4.74 -3.31 2.47
C TYR A 44 -4.01 -4.15 3.55
N SER A 45 -4.52 -5.33 3.88
CA SER A 45 -3.88 -6.27 4.81
C SER A 45 -2.48 -6.70 4.35
N LYS A 46 -2.32 -7.05 3.07
CA LYS A 46 -1.03 -7.44 2.49
C LYS A 46 -0.05 -6.26 2.45
N TYR A 47 -0.54 -5.05 2.20
CA TYR A 47 0.24 -3.83 2.34
C TYR A 47 0.78 -3.63 3.76
N LEU A 48 -0.06 -3.78 4.80
CA LEU A 48 0.36 -3.63 6.20
C LEU A 48 1.48 -4.60 6.59
N GLU A 49 1.37 -5.86 6.17
CA GLU A 49 2.36 -6.89 6.47
C GLU A 49 3.70 -6.60 5.77
N THR A 50 3.65 -6.17 4.50
CA THR A 50 4.83 -5.80 3.73
C THR A 50 5.51 -4.56 4.30
N LYS A 51 4.71 -3.57 4.70
CA LYS A 51 5.18 -2.34 5.36
C LYS A 51 5.88 -2.64 6.68
N ALA A 52 5.28 -3.49 7.53
CA ALA A 52 5.87 -3.88 8.81
C ALA A 52 7.22 -4.60 8.61
N THR A 53 7.30 -5.48 7.61
CA THR A 53 8.55 -6.17 7.25
C THR A 53 9.61 -5.19 6.78
N ARG A 54 9.23 -4.22 5.93
CA ARG A 54 10.15 -3.19 5.42
C ARG A 54 10.69 -2.30 6.54
N LEU A 55 9.82 -1.81 7.44
CA LEU A 55 10.20 -0.99 8.59
C LEU A 55 11.20 -1.72 9.51
N LYS A 56 11.01 -3.04 9.73
CA LYS A 56 11.96 -3.85 10.49
C LYS A 56 13.32 -3.94 9.81
N VAL A 57 13.34 -4.14 8.49
CA VAL A 57 14.59 -4.23 7.71
C VAL A 57 15.33 -2.88 7.66
N GLU A 58 14.61 -1.77 7.49
CA GLU A 58 15.19 -0.42 7.52
C GLU A 58 15.77 -0.10 8.91
N GLY A 59 15.01 -0.34 9.98
CA GLY A 59 15.50 -0.13 11.35
C GLY A 59 16.74 -0.96 11.69
N GLN A 60 16.84 -2.20 11.19
CA GLN A 60 18.04 -3.03 11.37
C GLN A 60 19.25 -2.52 10.58
N LYS A 61 19.03 -1.92 9.39
CA LYS A 61 20.11 -1.35 8.58
C LYS A 61 20.66 -0.07 9.20
N ASP A 62 19.81 0.81 9.72
CA ASP A 62 20.25 2.03 10.40
C ASP A 62 21.01 1.70 11.70
N ALA A 63 20.54 0.72 12.49
CA ALA A 63 21.24 0.26 13.68
C ALA A 63 22.63 -0.34 13.39
N LYS A 64 22.80 -0.99 12.22
CA LYS A 64 24.10 -1.50 11.77
C LYS A 64 25.04 -0.41 11.22
N ARG A 65 24.50 0.73 10.76
CA ARG A 65 25.30 1.87 10.27
C ARG A 65 25.81 2.78 11.38
N GLN A 66 25.23 2.70 12.57
CA GLN A 66 25.66 3.45 13.76
C GLN A 66 26.69 2.72 14.63
N LYS A 67 27.04 1.48 14.31
CA LYS A 67 28.16 0.74 14.94
C LYS A 67 29.39 0.79 14.05
#